data_AF-A0A379V1U9-F1
#
_entry.id   AF-A0A379V1U9-F1
#
_cell.length_a   1.000
_cell.length_b   1.000
_cell.length_c   1.000
_cell.angle_alpha   90.00
_cell.angle_beta   90.00
_cell.angle_gamma   90.00
#
_symmetry.space_group_name_H-M   'P 1'
#
loop_
_entity.id
_entity.type
_entity.pdbx_description
1 polymer ?
#
loop_
_entity_poly.entity_id
_entity_poly.type
_entity_poly.pdbx_seq_one_letter_code
_entity_poly.pdbx_strand_id
1 'polypeptide(L)'
;MHNSGHWTQNGASISQFELHLRAITGLPLPAPVINAPSVMINLIGSELNYDWLKLPLVHLHWYDKAVRPGRKVGHLNLTDSDTSRLSATLEALSPLLPGEYASGIIWAQSKLK
;
A
#
# COMPACT_ATOMS: atom_id res chain seq x y z
N MET A 1 16.52 5.11 0.57
CA MET A 1 15.61 3.93 0.53
C MET A 1 14.51 4.20 -0.49
N HIS A 2 14.38 3.36 -1.53
CA HIS A 2 13.36 3.54 -2.57
C HIS A 2 11.96 3.24 -2.02
N ASN A 3 11.04 4.17 -2.17
CA ASN A 3 9.68 4.10 -1.60
C ASN A 3 8.69 3.27 -2.43
N SER A 4 9.18 2.48 -3.39
CA SER A 4 8.35 1.66 -4.28
C SER A 4 7.99 0.29 -3.70
N GLY A 5 8.77 -0.24 -2.74
CA GLY A 5 8.57 -1.59 -2.18
C GLY A 5 7.71 -1.67 -0.92
N HIS A 6 6.97 -0.61 -0.51
CA HIS A 6 6.24 -0.65 0.77
C HIS A 6 5.11 -1.68 0.79
N TRP A 7 4.59 -2.09 -0.37
CA TRP A 7 3.63 -3.19 -0.47
C TRP A 7 4.14 -4.48 0.19
N THR A 8 5.46 -4.70 0.23
CA THR A 8 6.08 -5.87 0.87
C THR A 8 5.84 -5.95 2.38
N GLN A 9 5.42 -4.85 3.04
CA GLN A 9 5.03 -4.88 4.45
C GLN A 9 3.79 -5.76 4.70
N ASN A 10 2.94 -5.97 3.68
CA ASN A 10 1.73 -6.78 3.80
C ASN A 10 1.67 -7.91 2.75
N GLY A 11 2.34 -7.76 1.60
CA GLY A 11 2.28 -8.71 0.49
C GLY A 11 3.41 -9.74 0.43
N ALA A 12 4.40 -9.66 1.32
CA ALA A 12 5.56 -10.55 1.32
C ALA A 12 5.85 -11.10 2.71
N SER A 13 6.46 -12.29 2.76
CA SER A 13 6.94 -12.92 4.00
C SER A 13 8.09 -12.15 4.68
N ILE A 14 8.87 -11.39 3.92
CA ILE A 14 9.95 -10.53 4.44
C ILE A 14 9.80 -9.17 3.73
N SER A 15 9.54 -8.12 4.50
CA SER A 15 9.42 -6.77 3.93
C SER A 15 10.77 -6.24 3.47
N GLN A 16 10.78 -5.26 2.54
CA GLN A 16 12.01 -4.60 2.11
C GLN A 16 12.78 -3.95 3.27
N PHE A 17 12.08 -3.56 4.35
CA PHE A 17 12.69 -2.95 5.53
C PHE A 17 13.45 -4.00 6.34
N GLU A 18 12.79 -5.13 6.61
CA GLU A 18 13.42 -6.26 7.30
C GLU A 18 14.56 -6.85 6.47
N LEU A 19 14.37 -7.02 5.17
CA LEU A 19 15.39 -7.54 4.26
C LEU A 19 16.62 -6.63 4.22
N HIS A 20 16.43 -5.30 4.24
CA HIS A 20 17.53 -4.35 4.32
C HIS A 20 18.27 -4.44 5.66
N LEU A 21 17.55 -4.53 6.78
CA LEU A 21 18.18 -4.71 8.09
C LEU A 21 18.99 -6.00 8.13
N ARG A 22 18.42 -7.12 7.67
CA ARG A 22 19.13 -8.41 7.59
C ARG A 22 20.42 -8.29 6.79
N ALA A 23 20.39 -7.57 5.67
CA ALA A 23 21.57 -7.38 4.82
C ALA A 23 22.68 -6.58 5.50
N ILE A 24 22.36 -5.49 6.18
CA ILE A 24 23.37 -4.63 6.81
C ILE A 24 23.88 -5.18 8.15
N THR A 25 23.14 -6.09 8.80
CA THR A 25 23.55 -6.73 10.06
C THR A 25 24.11 -8.14 9.89
N GLY A 26 24.28 -8.63 8.66
CA GLY A 26 24.82 -9.96 8.38
C GLY A 26 23.90 -11.12 8.81
N LEU A 27 22.59 -10.90 8.88
CA LEU A 27 21.61 -11.96 9.17
C LEU A 27 21.25 -12.75 7.90
N PRO A 28 20.61 -13.94 8.02
CA PRO A 28 20.18 -14.72 6.87
C PRO A 28 19.25 -13.94 5.90
N LEU A 29 19.57 -14.03 4.60
CA LEU A 29 18.86 -13.38 3.49
C LEU A 29 18.18 -14.41 2.57
N PRO A 30 17.19 -15.20 3.03
CA PRO A 30 16.42 -16.05 2.13
C PRO A 30 15.61 -15.19 1.16
N ALA A 31 15.26 -15.76 0.01
CA ALA A 31 14.38 -15.11 -0.95
C ALA A 31 12.98 -14.88 -0.31
N PRO A 32 12.44 -13.65 -0.32
CA PRO A 32 11.09 -13.39 0.18
C PRO A 32 10.05 -14.12 -0.67
N VAL A 33 9.16 -14.87 -0.01
CA VAL A 33 7.93 -15.39 -0.63
C VAL A 33 6.93 -14.24 -0.78
N ILE A 34 6.39 -14.08 -1.99
CA ILE A 34 5.31 -13.13 -2.31
C ILE A 34 3.98 -13.89 -2.20
N ASN A 35 3.10 -13.43 -1.31
CA ASN A 35 1.92 -14.19 -0.91
C ASN A 35 0.76 -14.01 -1.90
N ALA A 36 0.58 -12.80 -2.42
CA ALA A 36 -0.52 -12.45 -3.31
C ALA A 36 -0.23 -11.12 -4.05
N PRO A 37 -0.95 -10.82 -5.15
CA PRO A 37 -0.97 -9.48 -5.74
C PRO A 37 -1.22 -8.41 -4.68
N SER A 38 -0.53 -7.28 -4.82
CA SER A 38 -0.61 -6.18 -3.87
C SER A 38 -0.65 -4.83 -4.59
N VAL A 39 -1.45 -3.91 -4.08
CA VAL A 39 -1.56 -2.53 -4.55
C VAL A 39 -1.17 -1.60 -3.41
N MET A 40 -0.36 -0.59 -3.72
CA MET A 40 0.03 0.45 -2.78
C MET A 40 -0.43 1.81 -3.31
N ILE A 41 -1.15 2.55 -2.48
CA ILE A 41 -1.59 3.93 -2.76
C ILE A 41 -0.84 4.85 -1.80
N ASN A 42 0.03 5.73 -2.33
CA ASN A 42 0.67 6.76 -1.50
C ASN A 42 -0.34 7.82 -1.11
N LEU A 43 -0.40 8.21 0.17
CA LEU A 43 -1.20 9.34 0.62
C LEU A 43 -0.35 10.62 0.57
N ILE A 44 -0.70 11.54 -0.33
CA ILE A 44 0.01 12.77 -0.65
C ILE A 44 -0.83 13.98 -0.27
N GLY A 45 -0.46 14.69 0.79
CA GLY A 45 -1.14 15.89 1.25
C GLY A 45 -2.59 15.70 1.66
N SER A 46 -3.02 14.46 1.87
CA SER A 46 -4.39 14.10 2.23
C SER A 46 -4.52 13.90 3.74
N GLU A 47 -5.59 14.44 4.32
CA GLU A 47 -5.92 14.23 5.73
C GLU A 47 -6.21 12.76 6.02
N LEU A 48 -5.96 12.35 7.26
CA LEU A 48 -6.27 11.01 7.73
C LEU A 48 -7.79 10.80 7.74
N ASN A 49 -8.26 9.75 7.07
CA ASN A 49 -9.66 9.35 7.08
C ASN A 49 -9.79 7.89 7.55
N TYR A 50 -10.37 7.69 8.74
CA TYR A 50 -10.54 6.35 9.30
C TYR A 50 -11.62 5.52 8.58
N ASP A 51 -12.43 6.12 7.71
CA ASP A 51 -13.40 5.37 6.91
C ASP A 51 -12.73 4.39 5.94
N TRP A 52 -11.46 4.62 5.58
CA TRP A 52 -10.67 3.65 4.80
C TRP A 52 -10.59 2.28 5.50
N LEU A 53 -10.60 2.26 6.84
CA LEU A 53 -10.52 1.02 7.63
C LEU A 53 -11.84 0.24 7.68
N LYS A 54 -12.94 0.80 7.16
CA LYS A 54 -14.18 0.05 6.96
C LYS A 54 -14.03 -1.02 5.86
N LEU A 55 -13.02 -0.88 5.00
CA LEU A 55 -12.68 -1.83 3.95
C LEU A 55 -11.62 -2.83 4.47
N PRO A 56 -11.95 -4.12 4.63
CA PRO A 56 -11.14 -5.07 5.40
C PRO A 56 -9.77 -5.39 4.78
N LEU A 57 -9.58 -5.13 3.47
CA LEU A 57 -8.28 -5.34 2.80
C LEU A 57 -7.34 -4.13 2.92
N VAL A 58 -7.79 -3.02 3.50
CA VAL A 58 -6.98 -1.80 3.62
C VAL A 58 -6.07 -1.88 4.84
N HIS A 59 -4.76 -1.90 4.60
CA HIS A 59 -3.74 -1.70 5.61
C HIS A 59 -3.24 -0.26 5.57
N LEU A 60 -3.66 0.55 6.54
CA LEU A 60 -3.17 1.92 6.70
C LEU A 60 -1.78 1.95 7.33
N HIS A 61 -0.86 2.66 6.68
CA HIS A 61 0.46 3.01 7.21
C HIS A 61 0.57 4.53 7.28
N TRP A 62 0.25 5.09 8.45
CA TRP A 62 0.32 6.52 8.71
C TRP A 62 1.70 6.92 9.23
N TYR A 63 2.25 8.04 8.75
CA TYR A 63 3.61 8.46 9.10
C TYR A 63 3.69 9.47 10.24
N ASP A 64 2.55 9.86 10.80
CA ASP A 64 2.47 10.86 11.87
C ASP A 64 3.19 12.19 11.52
N LYS A 65 2.97 12.64 10.28
CA LYS A 65 3.53 13.88 9.73
C LYS A 65 2.42 14.91 9.59
N ALA A 66 2.72 16.17 9.92
CA ALA A 66 1.84 17.29 9.59
C ALA A 66 1.49 17.29 8.09
N VAL A 67 0.20 17.34 7.79
CA VAL A 67 -0.33 17.30 6.42
C VAL A 67 -0.02 18.62 5.71
N ARG A 68 0.54 18.52 4.50
CA ARG A 68 0.89 19.65 3.63
C ARG A 68 0.72 19.24 2.16
N PRO A 69 0.33 20.15 1.27
CA PRO A 69 0.25 19.87 -0.17
C PRO A 69 1.53 19.22 -0.71
N GLY A 70 1.39 18.14 -1.48
CA GLY A 70 2.52 17.40 -2.07
C GLY A 70 3.35 16.57 -1.09
N ARG A 71 3.06 16.58 0.22
CA ARG A 71 3.83 15.80 1.21
C ARG A 71 3.31 14.38 1.32
N LYS A 72 4.20 13.39 1.24
CA LYS A 72 3.84 12.01 1.58
C LYS A 72 3.59 11.86 3.09
N VAL A 73 2.35 11.61 3.46
CA VAL A 73 1.86 11.51 4.86
C VAL A 73 1.53 10.08 5.29
N GLY A 74 1.42 9.17 4.32
CA GLY A 74 1.23 7.75 4.58
C GLY A 74 1.15 6.95 3.29
N HIS A 75 0.66 5.72 3.41
CA HIS A 75 0.23 4.91 2.28
C HIS A 75 -0.80 3.86 2.74
N LEU A 76 -1.56 3.34 1.78
CA LEU A 76 -2.45 2.21 1.96
C LEU A 76 -1.87 1.03 1.20
N ASN A 77 -1.74 -0.12 1.85
CA ASN A 77 -1.47 -1.39 1.19
C ASN A 77 -2.77 -2.18 1.12
N LEU A 78 -3.02 -2.82 -0.03
CA LEU A 78 -4.08 -3.79 -0.22
C LEU A 78 -3.45 -5.05 -0.82
N THR A 79 -3.77 -6.22 -0.28
CA THR A 79 -3.26 -7.50 -0.77
C THR A 79 -4.33 -8.56 -0.64
N ASP A 80 -4.51 -9.36 -1.69
CA ASP A 80 -5.48 -10.46 -1.69
C ASP A 80 -5.19 -11.43 -2.85
N SER A 81 -5.37 -12.73 -2.61
CA SER A 81 -5.28 -13.75 -3.67
C SER A 81 -6.44 -13.69 -4.67
N ASP A 82 -7.57 -13.13 -4.25
CA ASP A 82 -8.74 -12.85 -5.09
C ASP A 82 -8.64 -11.44 -5.67
N THR A 83 -8.20 -11.36 -6.93
CA THR A 83 -8.03 -10.09 -7.65
C THR A 83 -9.36 -9.38 -7.90
N SER A 84 -10.49 -10.10 -7.93
CA SER A 84 -11.82 -9.50 -8.08
C SER A 84 -12.20 -8.75 -6.80
N ARG A 85 -11.96 -9.36 -5.63
CA ARG A 85 -12.17 -8.69 -4.34
C ARG A 85 -11.22 -7.50 -4.15
N LEU A 86 -9.97 -7.62 -4.59
CA LEU A 86 -9.01 -6.51 -4.59
C LEU A 86 -9.50 -5.35 -5.48
N SER A 87 -9.96 -5.65 -6.69
CA SER A 87 -10.52 -4.66 -7.62
C SER A 87 -11.79 -4.00 -7.08
N ALA A 88 -12.69 -4.76 -6.47
CA ALA A 88 -13.90 -4.25 -5.84
C ALA A 88 -13.58 -3.35 -4.63
N THR A 89 -12.55 -3.70 -3.86
CA THR A 89 -12.11 -2.86 -2.73
C THR A 89 -11.50 -1.54 -3.21
N LEU A 90 -10.74 -1.56 -4.31
CA LEU A 90 -10.24 -0.35 -4.95
C LEU A 90 -11.38 0.56 -5.43
N GLU A 91 -12.44 -0.01 -5.99
CA GLU A 91 -13.65 0.73 -6.38
C GLU A 91 -14.36 1.36 -5.17
N ALA A 92 -14.55 0.58 -4.10
CA ALA A 92 -15.16 1.06 -2.86
C ALA A 92 -14.30 2.11 -2.12
N LEU A 93 -12.98 2.08 -2.30
CA LEU A 93 -12.05 3.05 -1.70
C LEU A 93 -12.02 4.38 -2.46
N SER A 94 -12.27 4.37 -3.77
CA SER A 94 -12.27 5.56 -4.64
C SER A 94 -13.10 6.74 -4.09
N PRO A 95 -14.37 6.59 -3.69
CA PRO A 95 -15.16 7.70 -3.13
C PRO A 95 -14.70 8.16 -1.74
N LEU A 96 -13.84 7.40 -1.05
CA LEU A 96 -13.31 7.76 0.27
C LEU A 96 -11.99 8.55 0.17
N LEU A 97 -11.46 8.71 -1.04
CA LEU A 97 -10.23 9.46 -1.33
C LEU A 97 -10.55 10.74 -2.12
N PRO A 98 -9.69 11.77 -2.02
CA PRO A 98 -9.80 12.95 -2.88
C PRO A 98 -9.81 12.60 -4.38
N GLY A 99 -10.41 13.46 -5.20
CA GLY A 99 -10.64 13.17 -6.62
C GLY A 99 -9.36 12.91 -7.44
N GLU A 100 -8.22 13.47 -7.03
CA GLU A 100 -6.93 13.26 -7.70
C GLU A 100 -6.44 11.80 -7.66
N TYR A 101 -6.97 10.96 -6.77
CA TYR A 101 -6.59 9.55 -6.66
C TYR A 101 -7.30 8.64 -7.68
N ALA A 102 -8.42 9.08 -8.24
CA ALA A 102 -9.29 8.24 -9.07
C ALA A 102 -8.54 7.66 -10.28
N SER A 103 -7.70 8.46 -10.95
CA SER A 103 -6.91 8.00 -12.10
C SER A 103 -5.91 6.91 -11.74
N GLY A 104 -5.26 7.02 -10.58
CA GLY A 104 -4.33 6.02 -10.06
C GLY A 104 -5.04 4.71 -9.67
N ILE A 105 -6.24 4.81 -9.12
CA ILE A 105 -7.07 3.65 -8.78
C ILE A 105 -7.52 2.92 -10.04
N ILE A 106 -8.04 3.64 -11.04
CA ILE A 106 -8.44 3.06 -12.33
C ILE A 106 -7.25 2.38 -13.01
N TRP A 107 -6.09 3.02 -12.98
CA TRP A 107 -4.86 2.43 -13.51
C TRP A 107 -4.51 1.13 -12.76
N ALA A 108 -4.58 1.11 -11.43
CA ALA A 108 -4.28 -0.09 -10.64
C ALA A 108 -5.25 -1.24 -10.97
N GLN A 109 -6.55 -0.95 -11.03
CA GLN A 109 -7.57 -1.94 -11.43
C GLN A 109 -7.32 -2.51 -12.84
N SER A 110 -6.84 -1.70 -13.77
CA SER A 110 -6.50 -2.17 -15.13
C SER A 110 -5.37 -3.21 -15.16
N LYS A 111 -4.55 -3.27 -14.10
CA LYS A 111 -3.44 -4.24 -13.95
C LYS A 111 -3.82 -5.50 -13.17
N LEU A 112 -5.01 -5.54 -12.58
CA LEU A 112 -5.53 -6.70 -11.84
C LEU A 112 -6.37 -7.65 -12.72
N LYS A 113 -6.61 -7.27 -13.98
CA LYS A 113 -7.30 -8.07 -14.98
C LYS A 113 -6.36 -9.03 -15.69
#